data_AF-A0A0K2GDR3-F1
#
_entry.id   AF-A0A0K2GDR3-F1
#
_cell.length_a   1.000
_cell.length_b   1.000
_cell.length_c   1.000
_cell.angle_alpha   90.00
_cell.angle_beta   90.00
_cell.angle_gamma   90.00
#
_symmetry.space_group_name_H-M   'P 1'
#
loop_
_entity.id
_entity.type
_entity.pdbx_description
1 polymer ?
#
loop_
_entity_poly.entity_id
_entity_poly.type
_entity_poly.pdbx_seq_one_letter_code
_entity_poly.pdbx_strand_id
1 'polypeptide(L)' 'MKGYWKLRVGDYRVVYKMEKEELIILAVRHRKTVYEDVMQRLG' A
#
# COMPACT_ATOMS: atom_id res chain seq x y z
N MET A 1 -10.93 8.42 -1.79
CA MET A 1 -9.59 8.73 -2.33
C MET A 1 -9.56 8.36 -3.81
N LYS A 2 -9.67 9.33 -4.71
CA LYS A 2 -9.53 9.10 -6.17
C LYS A 2 -8.04 9.06 -6.51
N GLY A 3 -7.58 8.05 -7.26
CA GLY A 3 -6.22 7.97 -7.83
C GLY A 3 -5.28 6.90 -7.24
N TYR A 4 -5.67 6.21 -6.16
CA TYR A 4 -4.86 5.14 -5.56
C TYR A 4 -5.45 3.78 -5.87
N TRP A 5 -4.60 2.86 -6.32
CA TRP A 5 -4.95 1.49 -6.66
C TRP A 5 -4.32 0.51 -5.66
N LYS A 6 -5.01 -0.61 -5.43
CA LYS A 6 -4.59 -1.66 -4.51
C LYS A 6 -4.56 -2.99 -5.24
N LEU A 7 -3.36 -3.52 -5.48
CA LEU A 7 -3.18 -4.87 -6.02
C LEU A 7 -2.97 -5.85 -4.87
N ARG A 8 -3.69 -6.99 -4.91
CA ARG A 8 -3.48 -8.10 -3.98
C ARG A 8 -2.63 -9.17 -4.66
N VAL A 9 -1.50 -9.50 -4.05
CA VAL A 9 -0.60 -10.56 -4.51
C VAL A 9 -0.43 -11.54 -3.36
N GLY A 10 -1.18 -12.64 -3.40
CA GLY A 10 -1.28 -13.59 -2.30
C GLY A 10 -1.68 -12.91 -0.98
N ASP A 11 -0.75 -12.92 -0.03
CA ASP A 11 -0.92 -12.32 1.29
C ASP A 11 -0.38 -10.89 1.42
N TYR A 12 0.13 -10.32 0.34
CA TYR A 12 0.61 -8.95 0.28
C TYR A 12 -0.38 -8.02 -0.43
N ARG A 13 -0.33 -6.74 -0.04
CA ARG A 13 -1.02 -5.64 -0.71
C ARG A 13 0.02 -4.65 -1.22
N VAL A 14 -0.13 -4.26 -2.49
CA VAL A 14 0.63 -3.20 -3.12
C VAL A 14 -0.28 -2.00 -3.30
N VAL A 15 0.08 -0.87 -2.72
CA VAL A 15 -0.58 0.41 -2.94
C VAL A 15 0.27 1.18 -3.94
N TYR A 16 -0.35 1.62 -5.02
CA TYR A 16 0.34 2.39 -6.05
C TYR A 16 -0.57 3.47 -6.63
N LYS A 17 0.04 4.42 -7.32
CA LYS A 17 -0.64 5.40 -8.15
C LYS A 17 0.09 5.52 -9.49
N MET A 18 -0.66 5.89 -10.52
CA MET A 18 -0.10 6.25 -11.82
C MET A 18 -0.02 7.77 -11.90
N GLU A 19 1.14 8.30 -12.30
CA GLU A 19 1.33 9.71 -12.63
C GLU A 19 1.90 9.81 -14.03
N LYS A 20 1.09 10.30 -14.98
CA LYS A 20 1.41 10.29 -16.42
C LYS A 20 1.81 8.88 -16.88
N GLU A 21 3.10 8.66 -17.14
CA GLU A 21 3.67 7.39 -17.62
C GLU A 21 4.44 6.64 -16.51
N GLU A 22 4.45 7.17 -15.29
CA GLU A 22 5.18 6.60 -14.16
C GLU A 22 4.24 5.83 -13.21
N LEU A 23 4.71 4.64 -12.79
CA LEU A 23 4.08 3.82 -11.77
C LEU A 23 4.80 4.04 -10.43
N ILE A 24 4.12 4.68 -9.48
CA ILE A 24 4.68 4.96 -8.17
C ILE A 24 4.14 3.95 -7.16
N ILE A 25 5.02 3.07 -6.67
CA ILE A 25 4.71 2.13 -5.57
C ILE A 25 4.87 2.86 -4.24
N LEU A 26 3.78 2.96 -3.49
CA LEU A 26 3.72 3.69 -2.23
C LEU A 26 3.94 2.76 -1.03
N ALA A 27 3.47 1.51 -1.15
CA ALA A 27 3.64 0.52 -0.11
C ALA A 27 3.54 -0.90 -0.69
N VAL A 28 4.38 -1.79 -0.20
CA VAL A 28 4.23 -3.25 -0.31
C VAL A 28 4.22 -3.80 1.10
N ARG A 29 3.08 -4.35 1.54
CA ARG A 29 2.91 -4.79 2.93
C ARG A 29 2.14 -6.09 3.03
N HIS A 30 2.50 -6.90 4.01
CA HIS A 30 1.77 -8.13 4.31
C HIS A 30 0.41 -7.76 4.92
N ARG A 31 -0.64 -8.56 4.64
CA ARG A 31 -2.01 -8.27 5.06
C ARG A 31 -2.16 -8.14 6.59
N LYS A 32 -1.30 -8.82 7.34
CA LYS A 32 -1.36 -8.89 8.81
C LYS A 32 -0.56 -7.75 9.48
N THR A 33 0.57 -7.36 8.90
CA THR A 33 1.48 -6.37 9.51
C THR A 33 1.00 -4.93 9.34
N VAL A 34 0.02 -4.69 8.45
CA VAL A 34 -0.49 -3.33 8.20
C VAL A 34 -1.11 -2.69 9.45
N TYR A 35 -1.66 -3.49 10.37
CA TYR A 35 -2.24 -2.97 11.61
C TYR A 35 -1.18 -2.72 12.69
N GLU A 36 -0.13 -3.55 12.74
CA GLU A 36 0.98 -3.40 13.70
C GLU A 36 1.82 -2.15 13.37
N ASP A 37 2.17 -1.94 12.10
CA ASP A 37 2.96 -0.80 11.65
C ASP A 37 2.25 0.56 11.84
N VAL A 38 0.91 0.57 11.70
CA VAL A 38 0.12 1.80 11.88
C VAL A 38 -0.01 2.16 13.35
N MET A 39 -0.17 1.16 14.23
CA MET A 39 -0.23 1.38 15.68
C MET A 39 1.10 1.91 16.24
N GLN A 40 2.24 1.45 15.72
CA GLN A 40 3.56 1.95 16.15
C GLN A 40 3.86 3.41 15.76
N ARG A 41 3.15 3.96 14.76
CA ARG A 41 3.34 5.35 14.31
C ARG A 41 2.40 6.35 14.99
N LEU A 42 1.41 5.84 15.72
CA LEU A 42 0.40 6.63 16.44
C LEU A 42 0.62 6.64 17.96
N GLY A 43 1.67 5.96 18.44
CA GLY A 43 2.13 5.99 19.83
C GLY A 43 3.21 7.02 20.06
#